data_AF-A0A5J4P5E0-F1
#
_entry.id   AF-A0A5J4P5E0-F1
#
_cell.length_a   1.000
_cell.length_b   1.000
_cell.length_c   1.000
_cell.angle_alpha   90.00
_cell.angle_beta   90.00
_cell.angle_gamma   90.00
#
_symmetry.space_group_name_H-M   'P 1'
#
loop_
_entity.id
_entity.type
_entity.pdbx_description
1 polymer ?
#
loop_
_entity_poly.entity_id
_entity_poly.type
_entity_poly.pdbx_seq_one_letter_code
_entity_poly.pdbx_strand_id
1 'polypeptide(L)'
;TPSEKTFAVNYLNGTYQYFKGNYLLQFNGEKTTAVYQFKTDRFLKENVLEKIDSALKQQMENELKAIIQQYMERMVNDELTVTNP
;
A
#
# COMPACT_ATOMS: atom_id res chain seq x y z
N THR A 1 -17.28 -4.65 6.36
CA THR A 1 -16.55 -5.37 5.28
C THR A 1 -15.61 -6.39 5.90
N PRO A 2 -15.36 -7.56 5.27
CA PRO A 2 -14.38 -8.52 5.76
C PRO A 2 -12.97 -7.90 5.83
N SER A 3 -12.21 -8.21 6.89
CA SER A 3 -10.88 -7.61 7.12
C SER A 3 -9.89 -7.86 5.98
N GLU A 4 -10.02 -8.96 5.25
CA GLU A 4 -9.17 -9.32 4.11
C GLU A 4 -9.39 -8.43 2.88
N LYS A 5 -10.58 -7.82 2.76
CA LYS A 5 -10.93 -6.90 1.66
C LYS A 5 -10.67 -5.44 2.01
N THR A 6 -10.34 -5.16 3.27
CA THR A 6 -10.06 -3.80 3.73
C THR A 6 -8.58 -3.50 3.52
N PHE A 7 -8.28 -2.29 3.09
CA PHE A 7 -6.91 -1.80 2.94
C PHE A 7 -6.79 -0.40 3.52
N ALA A 8 -5.57 -0.01 3.85
CA ALA A 8 -5.22 1.36 4.20
C ALA A 8 -3.94 1.76 3.47
N VAL A 9 -3.90 3.00 2.99
CA VAL A 9 -2.72 3.58 2.34
C VAL A 9 -2.36 4.87 3.08
N ASN A 10 -1.10 5.05 3.40
CA ASN A 10 -0.58 6.33 3.85
C ASN A 10 0.79 6.61 3.24
N TYR A 11 1.18 7.88 3.28
CA TYR A 11 2.48 8.35 2.83
C TYR A 11 3.23 8.98 4.01
N LEU A 12 4.43 8.50 4.30
CA LEU A 12 5.26 8.98 5.41
C LEU A 12 6.73 9.07 4.96
N ASN A 13 7.29 10.27 4.99
CA ASN A 13 8.72 10.53 4.74
C ASN A 13 9.27 9.86 3.46
N GLY A 14 8.59 10.03 2.32
CA GLY A 14 9.04 9.42 1.06
C GLY A 14 8.61 7.97 0.85
N THR A 15 7.94 7.35 1.83
CA THR A 15 7.53 5.94 1.78
C THR A 15 6.02 5.82 1.76
N TYR A 16 5.50 5.21 0.70
CA TYR A 16 4.12 4.72 0.66
C TYR A 16 4.02 3.44 1.50
N GLN A 17 3.01 3.38 2.34
CA GLN A 17 2.71 2.26 3.21
C GLN A 17 1.35 1.70 2.82
N TYR A 18 1.32 0.42 2.47
CA TYR A 18 0.11 -0.28 2.04
C TYR A 18 -0.20 -1.44 2.97
N PHE A 19 -1.29 -1.31 3.72
CA PHE A 19 -1.79 -2.35 4.62
C PHE A 19 -2.89 -3.13 3.91
N LYS A 20 -2.71 -4.44 3.75
CA LYS A 20 -3.75 -5.34 3.23
C LYS A 20 -3.58 -6.75 3.76
N GLY A 21 -4.70 -7.35 4.17
CA GLY A 21 -4.70 -8.68 4.77
C GLY A 21 -3.82 -8.71 6.02
N ASN A 22 -2.74 -9.48 6.00
CA ASN A 22 -1.77 -9.60 7.10
C ASN A 22 -0.47 -8.82 6.86
N TYR A 23 -0.34 -8.16 5.71
CA TYR A 23 0.91 -7.59 5.24
C TYR A 23 0.87 -6.06 5.21
N LEU A 24 2.02 -5.48 5.55
CA LEU A 24 2.38 -4.10 5.27
C LEU A 24 3.45 -4.12 4.18
N LEU A 25 3.18 -3.51 3.04
CA LEU A 25 4.15 -3.27 1.97
C LEU A 25 4.63 -1.82 2.03
N GLN A 26 5.95 -1.61 1.99
CA GLN A 26 6.58 -0.30 1.88
C GLN A 26 7.16 -0.10 0.49
N PHE A 27 6.86 1.04 -0.12
CA PHE A 27 7.23 1.39 -1.49
C PHE A 27 7.77 2.81 -1.54
N ASN A 28 8.93 3.02 -2.17
CA ASN A 28 9.60 4.34 -2.19
C ASN A 28 9.18 5.26 -3.35
N GLY A 29 8.21 4.84 -4.18
CA GLY A 29 7.85 5.51 -5.43
C GLY A 29 8.34 4.78 -6.68
N GLU A 30 9.37 3.95 -6.56
CA GLU A 30 9.96 3.20 -7.67
C GLU A 30 9.90 1.68 -7.46
N LYS A 31 10.24 1.21 -6.26
CA LYS A 31 10.30 -0.21 -5.91
C LYS A 31 9.83 -0.48 -4.48
N THR A 32 9.38 -1.71 -4.26
CA THR A 32 9.08 -2.21 -2.91
C THR A 32 10.38 -2.34 -2.10
N THR A 33 10.45 -1.70 -0.94
CA THR A 33 11.64 -1.67 -0.06
C THR A 33 11.54 -2.63 1.12
N ALA A 34 10.32 -2.91 1.59
CA ALA A 34 10.10 -3.86 2.69
C ALA A 34 8.69 -4.44 2.65
N VAL A 35 8.55 -5.64 3.22
CA VAL A 35 7.25 -6.24 3.52
C VAL A 35 7.29 -6.82 4.92
N TYR A 36 6.23 -6.62 5.70
CA TYR A 36 6.12 -7.08 7.08
C TYR A 36 4.79 -7.77 7.33
N GLN A 37 4.79 -8.79 8.21
CA GLN A 37 3.56 -9.38 8.74
C GLN A 37 3.03 -8.54 9.91
N PHE A 38 2.53 -7.32 9.63
CA PHE A 38 2.28 -6.29 10.66
C PHE A 38 1.34 -6.72 11.80
N LYS A 39 0.47 -7.72 11.57
CA LYS A 39 -0.42 -8.24 12.62
C LYS A 39 0.32 -9.05 13.68
N THR A 40 1.38 -9.77 13.31
CA THR A 40 2.18 -10.61 14.21
C THR A 40 3.50 -9.95 14.59
N ASP A 41 4.08 -9.16 13.68
CA ASP A 41 5.28 -8.36 13.90
C ASP A 41 4.92 -6.87 14.11
N ARG A 42 4.41 -6.57 15.31
CA ARG A 42 3.94 -5.22 15.68
C ARG A 42 5.03 -4.13 15.66
N PHE A 43 6.30 -4.53 15.68
CA PHE A 43 7.44 -3.61 15.69
C PHE A 43 8.18 -3.56 14.35
N LEU A 44 7.68 -4.27 13.33
CA LEU A 44 8.24 -4.27 11.97
C LEU A 44 9.74 -4.65 11.95
N LYS A 45 10.11 -5.66 12.73
CA LYS A 45 11.51 -6.10 12.88
C LYS A 45 11.92 -7.09 11.79
N GLU A 46 11.00 -7.92 11.31
CA GLU A 46 11.29 -8.96 10.34
C GLU A 46 10.81 -8.55 8.94
N ASN A 47 11.74 -8.07 8.11
CA ASN A 47 11.46 -7.85 6.70
C ASN A 47 11.36 -9.20 5.97
N VAL A 48 10.17 -9.51 5.47
CA VAL A 48 9.85 -10.74 4.73
C VAL A 48 9.80 -10.53 3.22
N LEU A 49 10.33 -9.42 2.70
CA LEU A 49 10.33 -9.10 1.26
C LEU A 49 10.86 -10.24 0.36
N GLU A 50 11.91 -10.93 0.80
CA GLU A 50 12.50 -12.05 0.04
C GLU A 50 11.82 -13.41 0.32
N LYS A 51 10.92 -13.46 1.31
CA LYS A 51 10.24 -14.68 1.75
C LYS A 51 8.77 -14.74 1.32
N ILE A 52 8.16 -13.59 1.02
CA ILE A 52 6.77 -13.51 0.60
C ILE A 52 6.61 -14.12 -0.79
N ASP A 53 5.43 -14.71 -1.02
CA ASP A 53 5.03 -15.15 -2.36
C ASP A 53 5.12 -14.01 -3.38
N SER A 54 5.74 -14.29 -4.52
CA SER A 54 6.06 -13.29 -5.54
C SER A 54 4.81 -12.75 -6.23
N ALA A 55 3.80 -13.59 -6.44
CA ALA A 55 2.54 -13.18 -7.04
C ALA A 55 1.75 -12.26 -6.09
N LEU A 56 1.71 -12.58 -4.80
CA LEU A 56 1.10 -11.74 -3.78
C LEU A 56 1.79 -10.37 -3.68
N LYS A 57 3.14 -10.34 -3.66
CA LYS A 57 3.92 -9.10 -3.67
C LYS A 57 3.55 -8.24 -4.90
N GLN A 58 3.57 -8.84 -6.09
CA GLN A 58 3.27 -8.13 -7.33
C GLN A 58 1.83 -7.59 -7.35
N GLN A 59 0.87 -8.38 -6.85
CA GLN A 59 -0.51 -7.93 -6.72
C GLN A 59 -0.62 -6.71 -5.81
N MET A 60 -0.04 -6.76 -4.60
CA MET A 60 -0.07 -5.64 -3.67
C MET A 60 0.60 -4.39 -4.25
N GLU A 61 1.72 -4.55 -4.95
CA GLU A 61 2.41 -3.43 -5.60
C GLU A 61 1.56 -2.80 -6.72
N ASN A 62 0.90 -3.62 -7.55
CA ASN A 62 0.01 -3.15 -8.61
C ASN A 62 -1.20 -2.39 -8.05
N GLU A 63 -1.82 -2.92 -7.00
CA GLU A 63 -2.95 -2.27 -6.31
C GLU A 63 -2.54 -0.92 -5.71
N LEU A 64 -1.38 -0.86 -5.04
CA LEU A 64 -0.86 0.39 -4.51
C LEU A 64 -0.58 1.40 -5.62
N LYS A 65 0.05 0.98 -6.73
CA LYS A 65 0.31 1.85 -7.88
C LYS A 65 -0.98 2.41 -8.48
N ALA A 66 -2.02 1.58 -8.61
CA ALA A 66 -3.32 2.04 -9.10
C ALA A 66 -3.97 3.08 -8.16
N ILE A 67 -3.84 2.90 -6.84
CA ILE A 67 -4.33 3.87 -5.84
C ILE A 67 -3.57 5.19 -5.96
N ILE A 68 -2.23 5.14 -6.05
CA ILE A 68 -1.40 6.34 -6.22
C ILE A 68 -1.76 7.06 -7.52
N GLN A 69 -1.91 6.33 -8.63
CA GLN A 69 -2.29 6.91 -9.92
C GLN A 69 -3.64 7.63 -9.84
N GLN A 70 -4.67 6.98 -9.30
CA GLN A 70 -6.00 7.60 -9.13
C GLN A 70 -5.96 8.84 -8.22
N TYR A 71 -5.18 8.79 -7.15
CA TYR A 71 -5.01 9.95 -6.26
C TYR A 71 -4.31 11.11 -6.97
N MET A 72 -3.22 10.83 -7.68
CA MET A 72 -2.46 11.85 -8.43
C MET A 72 -3.27 12.45 -9.56
N GLU A 73 -4.06 11.65 -10.27
CA GLU A 73 -4.97 12.14 -11.32
C GLU A 73 -5.98 13.13 -10.75
N ARG A 74 -6.65 12.79 -9.66
CA ARG A 74 -7.60 13.69 -8.99
C ARG A 74 -6.93 14.95 -8.47
N MET A 75 -5.70 14.84 -7.95
CA MET A 75 -4.94 15.99 -7.48
C MET A 75 -4.54 16.93 -8.63
N VAL A 76 -4.13 16.39 -9.78
CA VAL A 76 -3.80 17.18 -10.97
C VAL A 76 -5.03 17.87 -11.56
N ASN A 77 -6.19 17.21 -11.51
CA ASN A 77 -7.44 17.73 -12.05
C ASN A 77 -8.25 18.58 -11.05
N ASP A 78 -7.74 18.84 -9.85
CA ASP A 78 -8.44 19.52 -8.75
C ASP A 78 -9.80 18.86 -8.37
N GLU A 79 -9.90 17.55 -8.58
CA GLU A 79 -11.07 16.71 -8.29
C GLU A 79 -10.99 16.08 -6.90
N LEU A 80 -10.30 16.72 -5.96
CA LEU A 80 -10.22 16.28 -4.57
C LEU A 80 -11.54 16.53 -3.80
N THR A 81 -12.49 17.24 -4.43
CA THR A 81 -13.84 17.45 -3.90
C THR A 81 -14.81 16.43 -4.48
N VAL A 82 -15.61 15.80 -3.62
CA VAL A 82 -16.79 15.07 -4.09
C VAL A 82 -17.80 16.13 -4.49
N THR A 83 -17.99 16.37 -5.78
CA THR A 83 -19.12 17.16 -6.27
C THR A 83 -20.38 16.40 -5.89
N ASN A 84 -21.03 16.83 -4.81
CA ASN A 84 -22.32 16.31 -4.42
C ASN A 84 -23.33 16.73 -5.51
N PRO A 85 -24.10 15.82 -6.10
CA PRO A 85 -25.08 16.15 -7.13
C PRO A 85 -26.25 16.99 -6.59
#